data_AF-A0A238KZK6-F1
#
_entry.id   AF-A0A238KZK6-F1
#
_cell.length_a   1.000
_cell.length_b   1.000
_cell.length_c   1.000
_cell.angle_alpha   90.00
_cell.angle_beta   90.00
_cell.angle_gamma   90.00
#
_symmetry.space_group_name_H-M   'P 1'
#
loop_
_entity.id
_entity.type
_entity.pdbx_description
1 polymer ?
#
loop_
_entity_poly.entity_id
_entity_poly.type
_entity_poly.pdbx_seq_one_letter_code
_entity_poly.pdbx_strand_id
1 'polypeptide(L)'
;MSKIDHVARARAAWKPLYKLARKGGWISYGDLTKPLGLHHRSARWFLGVIQEECRRQNLPPLQAIVVNKQTGAPGAGYVATGRQGKTYRKAVQRVHKYRWPKKAPF
;
A
#
# COMPACT_ATOMS: atom_id res chain seq x y z
N MET A 1 -22.44 16.67 -6.22
CA MET A 1 -21.15 16.24 -5.63
C MET A 1 -20.62 15.04 -6.41
N SER A 2 -19.42 15.11 -6.98
CA SER A 2 -18.79 13.95 -7.63
C SER A 2 -18.50 12.86 -6.60
N LYS A 3 -18.96 11.63 -6.84
CA LYS A 3 -18.67 10.47 -5.99
C LYS A 3 -17.15 10.23 -5.97
N ILE A 4 -16.56 10.07 -4.79
CA ILE A 4 -15.12 9.81 -4.66
C ILE A 4 -14.83 8.40 -5.18
N ASP A 5 -14.00 8.29 -6.21
CA ASP A 5 -13.55 6.99 -6.73
C ASP A 5 -12.24 6.56 -6.06
N HIS A 6 -12.36 5.66 -5.07
CA HIS A 6 -11.22 5.08 -4.38
C HIS A 6 -10.51 3.99 -5.19
N VAL A 7 -11.17 3.36 -6.15
CA VAL A 7 -10.57 2.36 -7.04
C VAL A 7 -9.63 3.05 -8.02
N ALA A 8 -10.04 4.17 -8.63
CA ALA A 8 -9.17 4.98 -9.47
C ALA A 8 -7.93 5.46 -8.71
N ARG A 9 -8.09 5.93 -7.46
CA ARG A 9 -6.97 6.31 -6.58
C ARG A 9 -6.05 5.13 -6.26
N ALA A 10 -6.61 3.94 -6.03
CA ALA A 10 -5.84 2.72 -5.78
C ALA A 10 -5.01 2.31 -7.01
N ARG A 11 -5.60 2.35 -8.22
CA ARG A 11 -4.90 2.11 -9.48
C ARG A 11 -3.76 3.12 -9.69
N ALA A 12 -3.98 4.39 -9.35
CA ALA A 12 -2.94 5.43 -9.43
C ALA A 12 -1.80 5.18 -8.43
N ALA A 13 -2.13 4.80 -7.19
CA ALA A 13 -1.16 4.44 -6.15
C ALA A 13 -0.40 3.14 -6.45
N TRP A 14 -0.94 2.24 -7.28
CA TRP A 14 -0.29 0.97 -7.62
C TRP A 14 1.10 1.16 -8.24
N LYS A 15 1.23 2.08 -9.21
CA LYS A 15 2.48 2.32 -9.96
C LYS A 15 3.68 2.67 -9.06
N PRO A 16 3.60 3.64 -8.13
CA PRO A 16 4.71 3.91 -7.21
C PRO A 16 4.98 2.75 -6.25
N LEU A 17 3.94 2.08 -5.73
CA LEU A 17 4.12 0.93 -4.83
C LEU A 17 4.81 -0.25 -5.50
N TYR A 18 4.40 -0.59 -6.73
CA TYR A 18 5.06 -1.58 -7.58
C TYR A 18 6.56 -1.28 -7.75
N LYS A 19 6.90 -0.02 -8.08
CA LYS A 19 8.29 0.39 -8.29
C LYS A 19 9.12 0.23 -7.01
N LEU A 20 8.56 0.60 -5.86
CA LEU A 20 9.23 0.51 -4.56
C LEU A 20 9.37 -0.92 -4.08
N ALA A 21 8.32 -1.73 -4.23
CA ALA A 21 8.34 -3.14 -3.90
C ALA A 21 9.51 -3.84 -4.61
N ARG A 22 9.70 -3.59 -5.92
CA ARG A 22 10.83 -4.13 -6.69
C ARG A 22 12.21 -3.62 -6.26
N LYS A 23 12.29 -2.43 -5.66
CA LYS A 23 13.54 -1.81 -5.21
C LYS A 23 13.89 -2.11 -3.75
N GLY A 24 13.06 -2.86 -3.02
CA GLY A 24 13.26 -3.05 -1.58
C GLY A 24 12.91 -1.81 -0.73
N GLY A 25 12.13 -0.87 -1.28
CA GLY A 25 11.91 0.45 -0.70
C GLY A 25 10.61 0.60 0.09
N TRP A 26 10.52 1.71 0.81
CA TRP A 26 9.38 2.13 1.62
C TRP A 26 8.87 3.49 1.18
N ILE A 27 7.62 3.82 1.51
CA ILE A 27 7.08 5.16 1.28
C ILE A 27 6.23 5.61 2.46
N SER A 28 6.29 6.90 2.78
CA SER A 28 5.40 7.45 3.78
C SER A 28 3.99 7.67 3.22
N TYR A 29 2.98 7.71 4.08
CA TYR A 29 1.62 8.10 3.65
C TYR A 29 1.60 9.45 2.93
N GLY A 30 2.37 10.43 3.42
CA GLY A 30 2.43 11.76 2.81
C GLY A 30 3.07 11.74 1.43
N ASP A 31 4.17 11.01 1.27
CA ASP A 31 4.87 10.92 -0.02
C ASP A 31 4.05 10.14 -1.06
N LEU A 32 3.25 9.16 -0.63
CA LEU A 32 2.35 8.44 -1.51
C LEU A 32 1.18 9.30 -1.99
N THR A 33 0.62 10.15 -1.12
CA THR A 33 -0.56 10.96 -1.45
C THR A 33 -0.23 12.28 -2.14
N LYS A 34 0.96 12.84 -1.90
CA LYS A 34 1.43 14.10 -2.50
C LYS A 34 1.29 14.15 -4.03
N PRO A 35 1.78 13.18 -4.81
CA PRO A 35 1.63 13.20 -6.27
C PRO A 35 0.18 12.98 -6.74
N LEU A 36 -0.72 12.55 -5.86
CA LEU A 36 -2.15 12.37 -6.15
C LEU A 36 -2.97 13.63 -5.80
N GLY A 37 -2.34 14.69 -5.26
CA GLY A 37 -3.04 15.87 -4.77
C GLY A 37 -3.93 15.57 -3.55
N LEU A 38 -3.60 14.53 -2.77
CA LEU A 38 -4.42 14.07 -1.65
C LEU A 38 -3.76 14.35 -0.30
N HIS A 39 -4.59 14.64 0.69
CA HIS A 39 -4.17 14.67 2.08
C HIS A 39 -3.80 13.25 2.55
N HIS A 40 -2.75 13.12 3.37
CA HIS A 40 -2.22 11.82 3.80
C HIS A 40 -3.27 10.93 4.50
N ARG A 41 -4.24 11.52 5.20
CA ARG A 41 -5.35 10.78 5.85
C ARG A 41 -6.25 10.06 4.84
N SER A 42 -6.35 10.56 3.60
CA SER A 42 -7.13 9.93 2.54
C SER A 42 -6.53 8.59 2.07
N ALA A 43 -5.26 8.31 2.41
CA ALA A 43 -4.58 7.07 2.04
C ALA A 43 -5.30 5.82 2.56
N ARG A 44 -5.92 5.91 3.74
CA ARG A 44 -6.66 4.78 4.35
C ARG A 44 -7.66 4.16 3.38
N TRP A 45 -8.35 4.97 2.59
CA TRP A 45 -9.43 4.50 1.72
C TRP A 45 -8.92 3.71 0.52
N PHE A 46 -7.99 4.27 -0.26
CA PHE A 46 -7.48 3.57 -1.44
C PHE A 46 -6.49 2.45 -1.08
N LEU A 47 -5.77 2.56 0.05
CA LEU A 47 -4.96 1.44 0.56
C LEU A 47 -5.82 0.32 1.09
N GLY A 48 -7.03 0.62 1.60
CA GLY A 48 -8.04 -0.37 1.93
C GLY A 48 -8.47 -1.19 0.70
N VAL A 49 -8.70 -0.51 -0.44
CA VAL A 49 -8.96 -1.19 -1.72
C VAL A 49 -7.81 -2.13 -2.10
N ILE A 50 -6.56 -1.62 -2.09
CA ILE A 50 -5.38 -2.45 -2.42
C ILE A 50 -5.25 -3.65 -1.47
N GLN A 51 -5.47 -3.45 -0.17
CA GLN A 51 -5.40 -4.52 0.82
C GLN A 51 -6.43 -5.60 0.55
N GLU A 52 -7.66 -5.21 0.27
CA GLU A 52 -8.76 -6.14 -0.01
C GLU A 52 -8.53 -6.89 -1.32
N GLU A 53 -8.05 -6.21 -2.35
CA GLU A 53 -7.67 -6.82 -3.62
C GLU A 53 -6.52 -7.83 -3.47
N CYS A 54 -5.48 -7.47 -2.70
CA CYS A 54 -4.40 -8.40 -2.40
C CYS A 54 -4.92 -9.62 -1.63
N ARG A 55 -5.82 -9.42 -0.65
CA ARG A 55 -6.42 -10.50 0.12
C ARG A 55 -7.26 -11.43 -0.76
N ARG A 56 -8.15 -10.88 -1.60
CA ARG A 56 -9.04 -11.64 -2.49
C ARG A 56 -8.26 -12.48 -3.50
N GLN A 57 -7.13 -11.97 -3.98
CA GLN A 57 -6.28 -12.63 -4.96
C GLN A 57 -5.13 -13.44 -4.33
N ASN A 58 -5.12 -13.60 -3.00
CA ASN A 58 -4.06 -14.28 -2.23
C ASN A 58 -2.63 -13.74 -2.51
N LEU A 59 -2.52 -12.44 -2.79
CA LEU A 59 -1.27 -11.73 -3.00
C LEU A 59 -0.67 -11.31 -1.65
N PRO A 60 0.66 -11.07 -1.58
CA PRO A 60 1.25 -10.37 -0.44
C PRO A 60 0.58 -9.01 -0.22
N PRO A 61 0.54 -8.46 1.00
CA PRO A 61 -0.11 -7.19 1.25
C PRO A 61 0.76 -6.03 0.74
N LEU A 62 0.58 -5.60 -0.52
CA LEU A 62 1.43 -4.55 -1.14
C LEU A 62 1.54 -3.29 -0.28
N GLN A 63 0.44 -2.89 0.36
CA GLN A 63 0.36 -1.74 1.23
C GLN A 63 1.21 -1.85 2.52
N ALA A 64 1.81 -3.02 2.80
CA ALA A 64 2.72 -3.21 3.93
C ALA A 64 3.97 -2.32 3.85
N ILE A 65 4.37 -1.86 2.66
CA ILE A 65 5.53 -0.95 2.50
C ILE A 65 5.17 0.53 2.69
N VAL A 66 3.91 0.83 3.06
CA VAL A 66 3.44 2.20 3.35
C VAL A 66 3.43 2.42 4.85
N VAL A 67 4.24 3.36 5.32
CA VAL A 67 4.53 3.55 6.74
C VAL A 67 4.32 5.00 7.18
N ASN A 68 4.22 5.19 8.49
CA ASN A 68 4.36 6.51 9.08
C ASN A 68 5.83 6.96 9.00
N LYS A 69 6.08 8.22 8.62
CA LYS A 69 7.42 8.75 8.41
C LYS A 69 8.27 8.80 9.69
N GLN A 70 7.64 9.03 10.84
CA GLN A 70 8.31 9.14 12.13
C GLN A 70 8.54 7.77 12.77
N THR A 71 7.53 6.89 12.74
CA THR A 71 7.61 5.61 13.45
C THR A 71 8.15 4.46 12.61
N GLY A 72 8.17 4.59 11.28
CA GLY A 72 8.55 3.50 10.37
C GLY A 72 7.56 2.32 10.37
N ALA A 73 6.43 2.44 11.06
CA ALA A 73 5.41 1.41 11.19
C ALA A 73 4.16 1.74 10.36
N PRO A 74 3.42 0.73 9.90
CA PRO A 74 2.16 0.95 9.21
C PRO A 74 1.11 1.49 10.21
N GLY A 75 0.24 2.37 9.73
CA GLY A 75 -0.86 2.96 10.47
C GLY A 75 -1.97 1.97 10.79
N ALA A 76 -2.94 2.42 11.59
CA ALA A 76 -4.05 1.58 12.08
C ALA A 76 -4.95 0.98 10.98
N GLY A 77 -4.92 1.51 9.75
CA GLY A 77 -5.65 0.95 8.62
C GLY A 77 -5.06 -0.34 8.04
N TYR A 78 -3.82 -0.71 8.42
CA TYR A 78 -3.19 -1.95 8.01
C TYR A 78 -3.61 -3.11 8.91
N VAL A 79 -4.29 -4.11 8.36
CA VAL A 79 -4.79 -5.27 9.13
C VAL A 79 -4.38 -6.63 8.55
N ALA A 80 -3.53 -6.66 7.52
CA ALA A 80 -3.23 -7.90 6.81
C ALA A 80 -2.43 -8.95 7.62
N THR A 81 -1.47 -8.54 8.47
CA THR A 81 -0.56 -9.49 9.16
C THR A 81 -0.12 -9.04 10.56
N GLY A 82 -0.71 -7.97 11.10
CA GLY A 82 -0.20 -7.25 12.27
C GLY A 82 0.86 -6.18 11.91
N ARG A 83 0.97 -5.12 12.72
CA ARG A 83 1.71 -3.89 12.37
C ARG A 83 3.20 -3.91 12.73
N GLN A 84 3.66 -4.90 13.49
CA GLN A 84 5.03 -4.98 13.99
C GLN A 84 5.50 -6.44 14.12
N GLY A 85 6.75 -6.63 14.51
CA GLY A 85 7.32 -7.94 14.82
C GLY A 85 7.61 -8.83 13.61
N LYS A 86 7.80 -10.13 13.87
CA LYS A 86 8.25 -11.12 12.87
C LYS A 86 7.26 -11.27 11.71
N THR A 87 5.96 -11.23 11.99
CA THR A 87 4.91 -11.42 10.97
C THR A 87 4.88 -10.27 9.98
N TYR A 88 4.96 -9.02 10.46
CA TYR A 88 5.06 -7.85 9.59
C TYR A 88 6.33 -7.88 8.72
N ARG A 89 7.49 -8.19 9.31
CA ARG A 89 8.76 -8.32 8.55
C ARG A 89 8.67 -9.38 7.44
N LYS A 90 8.05 -10.54 7.73
CA LYS A 90 7.80 -11.58 6.71
C LYS A 90 6.87 -11.08 5.59
N ALA A 91 5.84 -10.32 5.93
CA ALA A 91 4.91 -9.74 4.95
C ALA A 91 5.63 -8.80 3.97
N VAL A 92 6.44 -7.91 4.51
CA VAL A 92 7.28 -6.97 3.74
C VAL A 92 8.27 -7.71 2.84
N GLN A 93 8.95 -8.73 3.37
CA GLN A 93 9.84 -9.58 2.57
C GLN A 93 9.10 -10.26 1.41
N ARG A 94 7.88 -10.76 1.64
CA ARG A 94 7.03 -11.32 0.58
C ARG A 94 6.69 -10.26 -0.46
N VAL A 95 6.36 -9.03 -0.05
CA VAL A 95 6.10 -7.91 -0.98
C VAL A 95 7.33 -7.64 -1.84
N HIS A 96 8.54 -7.58 -1.28
CA HIS A 96 9.74 -7.32 -2.06
C HIS A 96 10.14 -8.46 -3.00
N LYS A 97 9.88 -9.72 -2.63
CA LYS A 97 10.20 -10.89 -3.44
C LYS A 97 9.16 -11.19 -4.52
N TYR A 98 7.94 -10.69 -4.37
CA TYR A 98 6.85 -10.99 -5.28
C TYR A 98 7.01 -10.29 -6.63
N ARG A 99 6.68 -11.01 -7.71
CA ARG A 99 6.70 -10.49 -9.09
C ARG A 99 5.42 -9.71 -9.37
N TRP A 100 5.39 -8.46 -8.91
CA TRP A 100 4.24 -7.58 -9.07
C TRP A 100 3.94 -7.25 -10.54
N PRO A 101 2.66 -7.25 -10.97
CA PRO A 101 2.28 -6.72 -12.27
C PRO A 101 2.46 -5.20 -12.30
N LYS A 102 2.89 -4.66 -13.45
CA LYS A 102 3.11 -3.23 -13.67
C LYS A 102 1.80 -2.41 -13.54
N LYS A 103 0.67 -3.02 -13.88
CA LYS A 103 -0.68 -2.46 -13.73
C LYS A 103 -1.40 -3.14 -12.58
N ALA A 104 -2.34 -2.44 -11.95
CA ALA A 104 -3.21 -3.03 -10.94
C ALA A 104 -4.07 -4.15 -11.58
N PRO A 105 -4.25 -5.29 -10.92
CA PRO A 105 -5.05 -6.41 -11.44
C PRO A 105 -6.56 -6.22 -11.17
N PHE A 106 -7.01 -4.97 -11.06
CA PHE A 106 -8.39 -4.60 -10.77
C PHE A 106 -8.71 -3.24 -11.35
#